data_AF-A0A923WHI6-F1
#
_entry.id   AF-A0A923WHI6-F1
#
_cell.length_a   1.000
_cell.length_b   1.000
_cell.length_c   1.000
_cell.angle_alpha   90.00
_cell.angle_beta   90.00
_cell.angle_gamma   90.00
#
_symmetry.space_group_name_H-M   'P 1'
#
loop_
_entity.id
_entity.type
_entity.pdbx_description
1 polymer ?
#
loop_
_entity_poly.entity_id
_entity_poly.type
_entity_poly.pdbx_seq_one_letter_code
_entity_poly.pdbx_strand_id
1 'polypeptide(L)' 'MIIRSLFAGLLLFLSSLSFNANAQWPKIVNGSKGGITIYQLQPEAVSDSNVSGRCPVSIKYKPSDDFV' A
#
# COMPACT_ATOMS: atom_id res chain seq x y z
N MET A 1 19.27 38.97 -9.05
CA MET A 1 18.64 37.96 -9.93
C MET A 1 18.94 36.52 -9.53
N ILE A 2 20.08 36.23 -8.88
CA ILE A 2 20.56 34.88 -8.53
C ILE A 2 19.68 34.15 -7.48
N ILE A 3 19.12 34.88 -6.50
CA ILE A 3 18.29 34.31 -5.42
C ILE A 3 17.00 33.66 -5.96
N ARG A 4 16.41 34.22 -7.03
CA ARG A 4 15.18 33.68 -7.63
C ARG A 4 15.42 32.33 -8.33
N SER A 5 16.58 32.17 -8.98
CA SER A 5 16.96 30.91 -9.62
C SER A 5 17.30 29.82 -8.60
N LEU A 6 17.92 30.19 -7.47
CA LEU A 6 18.18 29.26 -6.37
C LEU A 6 16.87 28.72 -5.75
N PHE A 7 15.89 29.60 -5.57
CA PHE A 7 14.59 29.22 -5.00
C PHE A 7 13.80 28.29 -5.93
N ALA A 8 13.85 28.54 -7.25
CA ALA A 8 13.22 27.66 -8.24
C ALA A 8 13.88 26.28 -8.29
N GLY A 9 15.22 26.21 -8.21
CA GLY A 9 15.95 24.95 -8.14
C GLY A 9 15.62 24.12 -6.89
N LEU A 10 15.48 24.79 -5.74
CA LEU A 10 15.08 24.15 -4.48
C LEU A 10 13.65 23.59 -4.55
N LEU A 11 12.70 24.33 -5.14
CA LEU A 11 11.32 23.87 -5.30
C LEU A 11 11.22 22.66 -6.24
N LEU A 12 11.98 22.65 -7.34
CA LEU A 12 12.06 21.49 -8.23
C LEU A 12 12.66 20.27 -7.52
N PHE A 13 13.70 20.48 -6.70
CA PHE A 13 14.29 19.42 -5.87
C PHE A 13 13.32 18.88 -4.79
N LEU A 14 12.49 19.73 -4.18
CA LEU A 14 11.46 19.28 -3.23
C LEU A 14 10.36 18.46 -3.92
N SER A 15 10.01 18.78 -5.17
CA SER A 15 8.96 18.07 -5.90
C SER A 15 9.31 16.63 -6.27
N SER A 16 10.59 16.29 -6.43
CA SER A 16 11.04 14.92 -6.70
C SER A 16 11.09 14.03 -5.46
N LEU A 17 10.98 14.61 -4.25
CA LEU A 17 10.89 13.86 -2.99
C LEU A 17 9.46 13.44 -2.64
N SER A 18 8.46 13.92 -3.38
CA SER A 18 7.07 13.51 -3.28
C SER A 18 6.85 12.11 -3.87
N PHE A 19 7.61 11.12 -3.39
CA PHE A 19 7.28 9.72 -3.56
C PHE A 19 5.97 9.49 -2.82
N ASN A 20 4.87 9.58 -3.56
CA ASN A 20 3.59 9.11 -3.08
C ASN A 20 3.73 7.60 -2.90
N ALA A 21 3.96 7.17 -1.66
CA ALA A 21 3.79 5.79 -1.23
C ALA A 21 2.29 5.47 -1.25
N ASN A 22 1.70 5.46 -2.44
CA ASN A 22 0.39 4.87 -2.63
C ASN A 22 0.54 3.39 -2.30
N ALA A 23 -0.24 2.91 -1.34
CA ALA A 23 -0.31 1.49 -1.04
C ALA A 23 -0.75 0.76 -2.32
N GLN A 24 0.16 0.01 -2.94
CA GLN A 24 -0.13 -0.75 -4.14
C GLN A 24 -1.09 -1.90 -3.78
N TRP A 25 -2.27 -1.91 -4.41
CA TRP A 25 -3.30 -2.93 -4.27
C TRP A 25 -3.53 -3.64 -5.61
N PRO A 26 -3.96 -4.92 -5.61
CA PRO A 26 -4.14 -5.78 -4.44
C PRO A 26 -2.81 -6.20 -3.80
N LYS A 27 -2.84 -6.50 -2.50
CA LYS A 27 -1.68 -7.03 -1.77
C LYS A 27 -1.74 -8.55 -1.74
N ILE A 28 -0.63 -9.20 -2.05
CA ILE A 28 -0.53 -10.66 -2.04
C ILE A 28 0.35 -11.06 -0.85
N VAL A 29 -0.21 -11.84 0.06
CA VAL A 29 0.49 -12.45 1.19
C VAL A 29 0.65 -13.93 0.91
N ASN A 30 1.89 -14.36 0.69
CA ASN A 30 2.22 -15.76 0.45
C ASN A 30 2.54 -16.45 1.78
N GLY A 31 1.78 -17.48 2.12
CA GLY A 31 2.06 -18.40 3.23
C GLY A 31 2.58 -19.75 2.72
N SER A 32 3.11 -20.56 3.62
CA SER A 32 3.60 -21.92 3.28
C SER A 32 2.51 -22.83 2.69
N LYS A 33 1.26 -22.64 3.12
CA LYS A 33 0.08 -23.44 2.73
C LYS A 33 -0.78 -22.82 1.62
N GLY A 34 -0.50 -21.61 1.16
CA GLY A 34 -1.35 -20.95 0.17
C GLY A 34 -1.09 -19.45 0.06
N GLY A 35 -1.88 -18.78 -0.77
CA GLY A 35 -1.80 -17.34 -0.98
C GLY A 35 -3.10 -16.64 -0.56
N ILE A 36 -2.97 -15.48 0.07
CA ILE A 36 -4.08 -14.58 0.38
C ILE A 36 -3.93 -13.33 -0.46
N THR A 37 -4.93 -13.03 -1.29
CA THR A 37 -5.02 -11.77 -2.02
C THR A 37 -5.96 -10.83 -1.27
N ILE A 38 -5.45 -9.70 -0.82
CA ILE A 38 -6.18 -8.66 -0.09
C ILE A 38 -6.44 -7.51 -1.06
N TYR A 39 -7.71 -7.18 -1.27
CA TYR A 39 -8.11 -6.07 -2.12
C TYR A 39 -8.15 -4.76 -1.33
N GLN A 40 -8.30 -3.65 -2.04
CA GLN A 40 -8.28 -2.32 -1.44
C GLN A 40 -9.27 -2.21 -0.26
N LEU A 41 -8.74 -1.79 0.89
CA LEU A 41 -9.53 -1.54 2.09
C LEU A 41 -10.51 -0.39 1.85
N GLN A 42 -11.74 -0.53 2.33
CA GLN A 42 -12.68 0.59 2.50
C GLN A 42 -12.52 1.10 3.94
N PRO A 43 -11.87 2.26 4.17
CA PRO A 43 -11.68 2.80 5.51
C PRO A 43 -13.02 3.10 6.19
N GLU A 44 -13.20 2.67 7.43
CA GLU A 44 -14.42 2.90 8.22
C GLU A 44 -14.15 3.69 9.49
N ALA A 45 -12.99 3.48 10.11
CA ALA A 45 -12.56 4.24 11.28
C ALA A 45 -11.06 4.47 11.26
N VAL A 46 -10.65 5.66 11.67
CA VAL A 46 -9.25 6.05 11.86
C VAL A 46 -9.06 6.41 13.33
N SER A 47 -8.15 5.73 14.02
CA SER A 47 -7.80 6.02 15.41
C SER A 47 -6.29 6.06 15.56
N ASP A 48 -5.77 7.15 16.13
CA ASP A 48 -4.34 7.41 16.28
C ASP A 48 -3.59 7.27 14.94
N SER A 49 -2.80 6.20 14.81
CA SER A 49 -2.02 5.83 13.62
C SER A 49 -2.56 4.61 12.88
N ASN A 50 -3.76 4.12 13.23
CA ASN A 50 -4.38 2.96 12.62
C ASN A 50 -5.60 3.34 11.78
N VAL A 51 -5.67 2.79 10.57
CA VAL A 51 -6.86 2.80 9.71
C VAL A 51 -7.46 1.41 9.73
N SER A 52 -8.73 1.31 10.13
CA SER A 52 -9.50 0.08 10.15
C SER A 52 -10.67 0.16 9.16
N GLY A 53 -11.07 -0.98 8.62
CA GLY A 53 -12.12 -1.05 7.61
C GLY A 53 -12.32 -2.47 7.12
N ARG A 54 -13.39 -2.70 6.35
CA ARG A 54 -13.61 -3.98 5.68
C ARG A 54 -12.84 -4.04 4.37
N CYS A 55 -12.40 -5.24 4.00
CA CYS A 55 -11.84 -5.50 2.67
C CYS A 55 -12.28 -6.89 2.17
N PRO A 56 -12.49 -7.06 0.85
CA PRO A 56 -12.63 -8.39 0.28
C PRO A 56 -11.28 -9.11 0.29
N VAL A 57 -11.31 -10.43 0.52
CA VAL A 57 -10.14 -11.32 0.48
C VAL A 57 -10.44 -12.55 -0.37
N SER A 58 -9.44 -13.01 -1.11
CA SER A 58 -9.47 -14.29 -1.84
C SER A 58 -8.37 -15.20 -1.32
N ILE A 59 -8.72 -16.44 -0.96
CA ILE A 59 -7.80 -17.42 -0.40
C ILE A 59 -7.70 -18.58 -1.39
N LYS A 60 -6.47 -18.90 -1.79
CA LYS A 60 -6.18 -20.07 -2.64
C LYS A 60 -5.52 -21.15 -1.80
N TYR A 61 -6.26 -22.21 -1.51
CA TYR A 61 -5.75 -23.42 -0.87
C TYR A 61 -4.99 -24.28 -1.88
N LYS A 62 -4.01 -25.06 -1.39
CA LYS A 62 -3.37 -26.10 -2.20
C LYS A 62 -4.24 -27.37 -2.15
N PRO A 63 -4.41 -28.10 -3.26
CA PRO A 63 -5.15 -29.37 -3.27
C PRO A 63 -4.60 -30.43 -2.30
N SER A 64 -3.36 -30.29 -1.84
CA SER A 64 -2.75 -31.15 -0.82
C SER A 64 -3.28 -30.91 0.61
N ASP A 65 -4.05 -29.85 0.85
CA ASP A 65 -4.60 -29.52 2.17
C ASP A 65 -5.98 -30.16 2.42
N ASP A 66 -6.62 -30.79 1.42
CA ASP A 66 -7.95 -31.43 1.52
C ASP A 66 -7.94 -32.83 2.18
N PHE A 67 -6.83 -33.24 2.79
CA PHE A 67 -6.69 -34.55 3.44
C PHE A 67 -6.31 -34.42 4.93
N VAL A 68 -7.21 -33.91 5.78
CA VAL A 68 -7.22 -34.15 7.23
C VAL A 68 -8.64 -34.28 7.74
#